data_AF-B7PNA7-F1
#
_entry.id   AF-B7PNA7-F1
#
_cell.length_a   1.000
_cell.length_b   1.000
_cell.length_c   1.000
_cell.angle_alpha   90.00
_cell.angle_beta   90.00
_cell.angle_gamma   90.00
#
_symmetry.space_group_name_H-M   'P 1'
#
loop_
_entity.id
_entity.type
_entity.pdbx_description
1 polymer ?
#
loop_
_entity_poly.entity_id
_entity_poly.type
_entity_poly.pdbx_seq_one_letter_code
_entity_poly.pdbx_strand_id
1 'polypeptide(L)'
;ALHELPRDLVLSFNIDGLPLSKSANLQLWPVQCLIVNFSDQVPFLVGAFAGPSKPASANDFLLPFVMELKNLLENGLIVNGCSVSRSFILCTKGLSGYNGCPKCTCEGSYKEGKIVFLDTSCEMRTDASFRQQQDPDHHKGTSVLVQLPIDTVKDIPLNYMHLVLLGVV
;
A
#
# COMPACT_ATOMS: atom_id res chain seq x y z
N ALA A 1 5.07 -15.58 0.54
CA ALA A 1 6.41 -15.66 1.13
C ALA A 1 7.19 -14.47 0.64
N LEU A 2 7.86 -13.72 1.52
CA LEU A 2 8.85 -12.72 1.13
C LEU A 2 9.98 -13.50 0.42
N HIS A 3 9.89 -13.63 -0.89
CA HIS A 3 11.05 -14.01 -1.70
C HIS A 3 12.18 -13.06 -1.33
N GLU A 4 13.38 -13.62 -1.14
CA GLU A 4 14.56 -12.96 -0.62
C GLU A 4 14.78 -11.61 -1.33
N LEU A 5 14.50 -10.51 -0.61
CA LEU A 5 14.87 -9.18 -1.07
C LEU A 5 16.39 -9.17 -1.24
N PRO A 6 16.91 -8.71 -2.39
CA PRO A 6 18.36 -8.65 -2.57
C PRO A 6 18.96 -7.70 -1.53
N ARG A 7 20.16 -8.04 -1.05
CA ARG A 7 20.90 -7.22 -0.07
C ARG A 7 21.14 -5.80 -0.57
N ASP A 8 21.37 -5.68 -1.87
CA ASP A 8 21.61 -4.42 -2.57
C ASP A 8 20.52 -4.21 -3.61
N LEU A 9 19.99 -2.99 -3.72
CA LEU A 9 19.06 -2.59 -4.77
C LEU A 9 19.81 -1.75 -5.82
N VAL A 10 19.66 -2.13 -7.08
CA VAL A 10 20.22 -1.37 -8.21
C VAL A 10 19.12 -0.47 -8.74
N LEU A 11 19.25 0.83 -8.48
CA LEU A 11 18.28 1.85 -8.91
C LEU A 11 18.73 2.50 -10.22
N SER A 12 17.82 2.59 -11.18
CA SER A 12 18.00 3.36 -12.41
C SER A 12 16.96 4.47 -12.47
N PHE A 13 17.41 5.70 -12.72
CA PHE A 13 16.52 6.87 -12.77
C PHE A 13 16.39 7.40 -14.20
N ASN A 14 15.19 7.83 -14.55
CA ASN A 14 14.92 8.55 -15.80
C ASN A 14 14.14 9.84 -15.52
N ILE A 15 14.57 10.94 -16.12
CA ILE A 15 13.99 12.26 -15.95
C ILE A 15 13.92 12.91 -17.31
N ASP A 16 12.73 12.97 -17.89
CA ASP A 16 12.52 13.59 -19.19
C ASP A 16 11.16 14.26 -19.28
N GLY A 17 11.09 15.38 -19.99
CA GLY A 17 9.87 16.15 -20.14
C GLY A 17 8.92 15.52 -21.15
N LEU A 18 7.65 15.33 -20.77
CA LEU A 18 6.60 14.91 -21.69
C LEU A 18 5.43 15.90 -21.71
N PRO A 19 4.82 16.16 -22.87
CA PRO A 19 3.61 16.97 -22.95
C PRO A 19 2.41 16.22 -22.34
N LEU A 20 1.66 16.87 -21.46
CA LEU A 20 0.42 16.30 -20.87
C LEU A 20 -0.83 16.66 -21.64
N SER A 21 -0.83 17.80 -22.34
CA SER A 21 -1.97 18.27 -23.11
C SER A 21 -1.52 18.86 -24.44
N LYS A 22 -2.36 18.69 -25.47
CA LYS A 22 -2.17 19.32 -26.78
C LYS A 22 -2.69 20.75 -26.82
N SER A 23 -3.60 21.13 -25.91
CA SER A 23 -4.28 22.44 -25.92
C SER A 23 -3.79 23.39 -24.83
N ALA A 24 -3.26 22.86 -23.72
CA ALA A 24 -2.56 23.62 -22.71
C ALA A 24 -1.06 23.37 -22.86
N ASN A 25 -0.22 24.40 -22.70
CA ASN A 25 1.25 24.27 -22.69
C ASN A 25 1.79 23.45 -21.50
N LEU A 26 1.04 22.48 -20.98
CA LEU A 26 1.37 21.73 -19.78
C LEU A 26 2.35 20.60 -20.11
N GLN A 27 3.49 20.62 -19.44
CA GLN A 27 4.52 19.59 -19.47
C GLN A 27 4.61 18.90 -18.10
N LEU A 28 4.82 17.59 -18.11
CA LEU A 28 5.20 16.80 -16.94
C LEU A 28 6.68 16.47 -17.04
N TRP A 29 7.37 16.63 -15.91
CA TRP A 29 8.76 16.23 -15.72
C TRP A 29 8.78 15.22 -14.57
N PRO A 30 8.52 13.93 -14.85
CA PRO A 30 8.54 12.88 -13.85
C PRO A 30 10.00 12.47 -13.56
N VAL A 31 10.26 12.16 -12.29
CA VAL A 31 11.42 11.38 -11.88
C VAL A 31 10.93 9.94 -11.75
N GLN A 32 11.36 9.08 -12.66
CA GLN A 32 11.02 7.67 -12.70
C GLN A 32 12.18 6.87 -12.13
N CYS A 33 11.86 5.87 -11.32
CA CYS A 33 12.82 4.92 -10.75
C CYS A 33 12.48 3.51 -11.21
N LEU A 34 13.49 2.73 -11.56
CA LEU A 34 13.40 1.31 -11.83
C LEU A 34 14.35 0.57 -10.90
N ILE A 35 13.85 -0.45 -10.19
CA ILE A 35 14.70 -1.40 -9.47
C ILE A 35 15.10 -2.50 -10.46
N VAL A 36 16.34 -2.44 -10.93
CA VAL A 36 16.84 -3.27 -12.03
C VAL A 36 16.96 -4.74 -11.63
N ASN A 37 17.37 -4.99 -10.38
CA ASN A 37 17.66 -6.33 -9.87
C ASN A 37 16.53 -6.91 -9.01
N PHE A 38 15.29 -6.51 -9.26
CA PHE A 38 14.11 -7.04 -8.58
C PHE A 38 13.09 -7.54 -9.61
N SER A 39 12.17 -8.41 -9.18
CA SER A 39 11.10 -8.92 -10.04
C SER A 39 10.18 -7.78 -10.51
N ASP A 40 9.52 -7.97 -11.65
CA ASP A 40 8.55 -7.04 -12.22
C ASP A 40 9.13 -5.66 -12.55
N GLN A 41 10.28 -5.60 -13.23
CA GLN A 41 11.03 -4.42 -13.71
C GLN A 41 10.15 -3.33 -14.39
N VAL A 42 9.33 -2.67 -13.58
CA VAL A 42 8.34 -1.67 -13.98
C VAL A 42 8.78 -0.37 -13.35
N PRO A 43 9.09 0.66 -14.16
CA PRO A 43 9.40 1.98 -13.63
C PRO A 43 8.21 2.54 -12.84
N PHE A 44 8.49 3.15 -11.69
CA PHE A 44 7.52 3.84 -10.86
C PHE A 44 7.93 5.30 -10.63
N LEU A 45 6.93 6.13 -10.32
CA LEU A 45 7.14 7.55 -10.08
C LEU A 45 7.68 7.78 -8.66
N VAL A 46 8.79 8.51 -8.53
CA VAL A 46 9.33 8.95 -7.23
C VAL A 46 9.14 10.45 -6.99
N GLY A 47 8.93 11.21 -8.06
CA GLY A 47 8.63 12.64 -7.98
C GLY A 47 8.13 13.17 -9.33
N ALA A 48 7.51 14.34 -9.32
CA ALA A 48 7.09 14.97 -10.57
C ALA A 48 6.98 16.49 -10.41
N PHE A 49 7.26 17.19 -11.51
CA PHE A 49 6.89 18.59 -11.70
C PHE A 49 5.93 18.71 -12.87
N ALA A 50 4.86 19.50 -12.71
CA ALA A 50 3.94 19.81 -13.80
C ALA A 50 3.82 21.34 -13.95
N GLY A 51 4.05 21.84 -15.15
CA GLY A 51 4.04 23.28 -15.40
C GLY A 51 4.01 23.64 -16.88
N PRO A 52 3.91 24.93 -17.23
CA PRO A 52 3.82 25.39 -18.61
C PRO A 52 5.13 25.20 -19.41
N SER A 53 6.21 24.85 -18.75
CA SER A 53 7.55 24.63 -19.30
C SER A 53 8.33 23.69 -18.38
N LYS A 54 9.59 23.41 -18.72
CA LYS A 54 10.53 22.76 -17.79
C LYS A 54 10.69 23.54 -16.47
N PRO A 55 11.09 22.87 -15.37
CA PRO A 55 11.42 23.55 -14.12
C PRO A 55 12.42 24.68 -14.37
N ALA A 56 12.19 25.83 -13.72
CA ALA A 56 13.05 27.01 -13.89
C ALA A 56 14.51 26.73 -13.44
N SER A 57 14.66 25.87 -12.44
CA SER A 57 15.95 25.44 -11.88
C SER A 57 15.93 23.92 -11.76
N ALA A 58 16.90 23.26 -12.41
CA ALA A 58 17.10 21.83 -12.25
C ALA A 58 17.51 21.48 -10.82
N ASN A 59 18.28 22.36 -10.16
CA ASN A 59 18.72 22.14 -8.78
C ASN A 59 17.54 22.18 -7.81
N ASP A 60 16.65 23.17 -7.93
CA ASP A 60 15.50 23.27 -7.01
C ASP A 60 14.53 22.10 -7.23
N PHE A 61 14.37 21.67 -8.48
CA PHE A 61 13.57 20.50 -8.83
C PHE A 61 14.14 19.19 -8.26
N LEU A 62 15.46 18.99 -8.35
CA LEU A 62 16.11 17.75 -7.92
C LEU A 62 16.48 17.74 -6.43
N LEU A 63 16.48 18.89 -5.76
CA LEU A 63 16.93 18.99 -4.37
C LEU A 63 16.18 18.03 -3.42
N PRO A 64 14.83 17.94 -3.43
CA PRO A 64 14.12 16.98 -2.57
C PRO A 64 14.52 15.54 -2.88
N PHE A 65 14.59 15.18 -4.16
CA PHE A 65 15.01 13.85 -4.62
C PHE A 65 16.42 13.49 -4.13
N VAL A 66 17.37 14.42 -4.26
CA VAL A 66 18.76 14.21 -3.83
C VAL A 66 18.86 14.06 -2.31
N MET A 67 18.08 14.83 -1.53
CA MET A 67 18.06 14.69 -0.07
C MET A 67 17.57 13.31 0.37
N GLU A 68 16.47 12.83 -0.22
CA GLU A 68 15.92 11.50 0.07
C GLU A 68 16.86 10.38 -0.37
N LEU A 69 17.40 10.47 -1.59
CA LEU A 69 18.34 9.48 -2.11
C LEU A 69 19.63 9.41 -1.28
N LYS A 70 20.15 10.57 -0.84
CA LYS A 70 21.31 10.61 0.07
C LYS A 70 21.02 9.88 1.38
N ASN A 71 19.87 10.15 1.99
CA ASN A 71 19.45 9.45 3.20
C ASN A 71 19.31 7.94 2.99
N LEU A 72 18.76 7.50 1.85
CA LEU A 72 18.65 6.08 1.50
C LEU A 72 20.02 5.41 1.29
N LEU A 73 20.97 6.11 0.66
CA LEU A 73 22.33 5.61 0.45
C LEU A 73 23.12 5.50 1.77
N GLU A 74 22.91 6.43 2.70
CA GLU A 74 23.60 6.46 4.00
C GLU A 74 23.01 5.46 5.01
N ASN A 75 21.67 5.35 5.06
CA ASN A 75 20.97 4.61 6.10
C ASN A 75 20.36 3.28 5.61
N GLY A 76 20.36 3.03 4.30
CA GLY A 76 19.69 1.88 3.70
C GLY A 76 18.17 1.98 3.73
N LEU A 77 17.50 0.89 3.37
CA LEU A 77 16.04 0.76 3.37
C LEU A 77 15.62 -0.32 4.37
N ILE A 78 14.79 0.06 5.33
CA ILE A 78 14.12 -0.90 6.22
C ILE A 78 12.72 -1.16 5.65
N VAL A 79 12.53 -2.32 5.01
CA VAL A 79 11.22 -2.71 4.48
C VAL A 79 10.39 -3.33 5.59
N ASN A 80 9.69 -2.48 6.34
CA ASN A 80 8.57 -2.91 7.17
C ASN A 80 7.33 -3.02 6.26
N GLY A 81 6.63 -4.15 6.25
CA GLY A 81 5.51 -4.40 5.32
C GLY A 81 4.57 -3.20 5.20
N CYS A 82 4.37 -2.70 3.97
CA CYS A 82 3.60 -1.48 3.71
C CYS A 82 2.20 -1.56 4.32
N SER A 83 1.93 -0.63 5.23
CA SER A 83 0.68 -0.50 5.95
C SER A 83 -0.34 0.33 5.17
N VAL A 84 -0.80 -0.17 4.02
CA VAL A 84 -2.10 0.29 3.49
C VAL A 84 -3.19 -0.21 4.43
N SER A 85 -4.07 0.67 4.90
CA SER A 85 -5.18 0.27 5.76
C SER A 85 -6.16 -0.55 4.93
N ARG A 86 -6.01 -1.87 4.97
CA ARG A 86 -6.91 -2.85 4.33
C ARG A 86 -8.37 -2.50 4.59
N SER A 87 -8.72 -2.16 5.82
CA SER A 87 -10.07 -1.79 6.22
C SER A 87 -10.58 -0.52 5.56
N PHE A 88 -9.70 0.44 5.26
CA PHE A 88 -10.09 1.65 4.54
C PHE A 88 -10.47 1.33 3.10
N ILE A 89 -9.59 0.64 2.36
CA ILE A 89 -9.81 0.31 0.94
C ILE A 89 -10.96 -0.68 0.73
N LEU A 90 -11.19 -1.57 1.69
CA LEU A 90 -12.27 -2.56 1.64
C LEU A 90 -13.59 -2.06 2.24
N CYS A 91 -13.62 -0.85 2.79
CA CYS A 91 -14.77 -0.30 3.51
C CYS A 91 -15.26 -1.23 4.64
N THR A 92 -14.33 -1.71 5.48
CA THR A 92 -14.62 -2.59 6.61
C THR A 92 -14.18 -2.00 7.95
N LYS A 93 -14.61 -2.62 9.05
CA LYS A 93 -14.12 -2.35 10.40
C LYS A 93 -12.64 -2.78 10.48
N GLY A 94 -11.83 -1.90 11.06
CA GLY A 94 -10.40 -2.18 11.28
C GLY A 94 -10.20 -3.22 12.38
N LEU A 95 -8.99 -3.78 12.47
CA LEU A 95 -8.62 -4.81 13.44
C LEU A 95 -8.76 -4.38 14.91
N SER A 96 -8.87 -3.07 15.18
CA SER A 96 -9.14 -2.51 16.50
C SER A 96 -10.62 -2.51 16.90
N GLY A 97 -11.53 -2.99 16.04
CA GLY A 97 -12.96 -3.11 16.36
C GLY A 97 -13.38 -4.55 16.64
N TYR A 98 -14.46 -4.72 17.40
CA TYR A 98 -15.02 -6.02 17.79
C TYR A 98 -15.25 -6.96 16.60
N ASN A 99 -15.83 -6.52 15.49
CA ASN A 99 -16.01 -7.33 14.28
C ASN A 99 -14.91 -7.03 13.23
N GLY A 100 -13.68 -6.78 13.69
CA GLY A 100 -12.59 -6.25 12.88
C GLY A 100 -11.74 -7.30 12.17
N CYS A 101 -11.85 -8.58 12.53
CA CYS A 101 -11.06 -9.63 11.89
C CYS A 101 -11.38 -9.65 10.40
N PRO A 102 -10.39 -9.69 9.47
CA PRO A 102 -10.65 -9.76 8.03
C PRO A 102 -10.88 -11.19 7.52
N LYS A 103 -10.64 -12.21 8.35
CA LYS A 103 -10.62 -13.62 7.93
C LYS A 103 -11.78 -14.46 8.47
N CYS A 104 -12.29 -14.16 9.66
CA CYS A 104 -13.40 -14.90 10.27
C CYS A 104 -14.40 -13.98 10.96
N THR A 105 -15.62 -14.46 11.14
CA THR A 105 -16.74 -13.76 11.77
C THR A 105 -16.61 -13.60 13.28
N CYS A 106 -15.48 -14.02 13.87
CA CYS A 106 -15.25 -13.90 15.30
C CYS A 106 -15.37 -12.45 15.77
N GLU A 107 -16.12 -12.29 16.85
CA GLU A 107 -16.10 -11.08 17.63
C GLU A 107 -14.84 -11.07 18.50
N GLY A 108 -14.06 -10.00 18.39
CA GLY A 108 -12.88 -9.77 19.19
C GLY A 108 -13.25 -9.45 20.64
N SER A 109 -12.38 -9.78 21.58
CA SER A 109 -12.52 -9.45 22.99
C SER A 109 -11.52 -8.36 23.36
N TYR A 110 -11.93 -7.42 24.22
CA TYR A 110 -11.00 -6.42 24.75
C TYR A 110 -10.13 -7.03 25.84
N LYS A 111 -8.81 -7.00 25.66
CA LYS A 111 -7.80 -7.42 26.65
C LYS A 111 -6.63 -6.45 26.62
N GLU A 112 -6.21 -5.97 27.79
CA GLU A 112 -4.97 -5.16 27.95
C GLU A 112 -4.86 -3.99 26.95
N GLY A 113 -5.92 -3.22 26.75
CA GLY A 113 -5.87 -2.06 25.84
C GLY A 113 -6.14 -2.36 24.37
N LYS A 114 -6.26 -3.64 23.97
CA LYS A 114 -6.37 -4.08 22.58
C LYS A 114 -7.56 -5.03 22.36
N ILE A 115 -8.05 -5.09 21.12
CA ILE A 115 -9.01 -6.11 20.69
C ILE A 115 -8.23 -7.32 20.19
N VAL A 116 -8.57 -8.52 20.69
CA VAL A 116 -7.97 -9.80 20.30
C VAL A 116 -9.03 -10.80 19.83
N PHE A 117 -8.72 -11.58 18.80
CA PHE A 117 -9.63 -12.60 18.24
C PHE A 117 -9.11 -13.97 18.64
N LEU A 118 -9.65 -14.54 19.71
CA LEU A 118 -9.14 -15.80 20.30
C LEU A 118 -10.02 -17.01 19.98
N ASP A 119 -11.25 -16.80 19.55
CA ASP A 119 -12.13 -17.89 19.14
C ASP A 119 -11.67 -18.43 17.78
N THR A 120 -11.54 -19.75 17.69
CA THR A 120 -11.14 -20.46 16.46
C THR A 120 -12.30 -21.24 15.83
N SER A 121 -13.48 -21.21 16.44
CA SER A 121 -14.67 -21.94 16.00
C SER A 121 -15.59 -21.15 15.06
N CYS A 122 -15.27 -19.87 14.82
CA CYS A 122 -16.10 -19.01 13.97
C CYS A 122 -15.96 -19.33 12.48
N GLU A 123 -16.96 -18.95 11.72
CA GLU A 123 -16.97 -19.12 10.27
C GLU A 123 -15.92 -18.24 9.59
N MET A 124 -15.27 -18.80 8.58
CA MET A 124 -14.31 -18.07 7.75
C MET A 124 -15.06 -17.23 6.71
N ARG A 125 -14.66 -15.98 6.52
CA ARG A 125 -15.17 -15.16 5.43
C ARG A 125 -14.67 -15.70 4.10
N THR A 126 -15.54 -15.66 3.12
CA THR A 126 -15.25 -16.01 1.73
C THR A 126 -15.43 -14.77 0.87
N ASP A 127 -14.86 -14.78 -0.33
CA ASP A 127 -15.10 -13.71 -1.30
C ASP A 127 -16.60 -13.55 -1.60
N ALA A 128 -17.35 -14.67 -1.69
CA ALA A 128 -18.79 -14.65 -1.88
C ALA A 128 -19.53 -14.00 -0.70
N SER A 129 -19.22 -14.39 0.55
CA SER A 129 -19.88 -13.81 1.73
C SER A 129 -19.55 -12.32 1.90
N PHE A 130 -18.33 -11.92 1.54
CA PHE A 130 -17.89 -10.52 1.56
C PHE A 130 -18.64 -9.67 0.53
N ARG A 131 -18.76 -10.15 -0.71
CA ARG A 131 -19.49 -9.45 -1.80
C ARG A 131 -20.98 -9.32 -1.52
N GLN A 132 -21.56 -10.33 -0.85
CA GLN A 132 -22.95 -10.32 -0.41
C GLN A 132 -23.17 -9.51 0.88
N GLN A 133 -22.10 -8.98 1.49
CA GLN A 133 -22.14 -8.23 2.75
C GLN A 133 -22.88 -8.97 3.88
N GLN A 134 -22.67 -10.28 4.00
CA GLN A 134 -23.38 -11.12 4.98
C GLN A 134 -23.07 -10.77 6.45
N ASP A 135 -21.97 -10.06 6.71
CA ASP A 135 -21.54 -9.61 8.05
C ASP A 135 -21.68 -8.08 8.19
N PRO A 136 -22.89 -7.58 8.50
CA PRO A 136 -23.15 -6.13 8.51
C PRO A 136 -22.32 -5.37 9.55
N ASP A 137 -21.91 -6.03 10.64
CA ASP A 137 -21.08 -5.40 11.68
C ASP A 137 -19.61 -5.25 11.27
N HIS A 138 -19.16 -6.05 10.31
CA HIS A 138 -17.84 -5.92 9.69
C HIS A 138 -17.81 -4.86 8.58
N HIS A 139 -18.90 -4.71 7.81
CA HIS A 139 -18.95 -3.82 6.66
C HIS A 139 -19.34 -2.38 7.06
N LYS A 140 -18.58 -1.40 6.56
CA LYS A 140 -18.90 0.04 6.64
C LYS A 140 -19.46 0.61 5.33
N GLY A 141 -19.43 -0.19 4.27
CA GLY A 141 -19.87 0.17 2.93
C GLY A 141 -19.36 -0.85 1.92
N THR A 142 -19.57 -0.56 0.64
CA THR A 142 -19.17 -1.44 -0.47
C THR A 142 -17.92 -0.88 -1.14
N SER A 143 -16.81 -1.61 -1.10
CA SER A 143 -15.60 -1.24 -1.82
C SER A 143 -15.79 -1.43 -3.32
N VAL A 144 -15.26 -0.51 -4.12
CA VAL A 144 -15.22 -0.65 -5.60
C VAL A 144 -14.40 -1.87 -6.05
N LEU A 145 -13.53 -2.41 -5.19
CA LEU A 145 -12.73 -3.61 -5.50
C LEU A 145 -13.58 -4.85 -5.73
N VAL A 146 -14.84 -4.88 -5.28
CA VAL A 146 -15.78 -5.96 -5.60
C VAL A 146 -16.17 -5.99 -7.09
N GLN A 147 -15.75 -5.04 -7.92
CA GLN A 147 -15.97 -5.12 -9.37
C GLN A 147 -14.89 -5.93 -10.08
N LEU A 148 -13.75 -6.18 -9.42
CA LEU A 148 -12.63 -6.90 -9.99
C LEU A 148 -12.76 -8.42 -9.80
N PRO A 149 -12.20 -9.24 -10.70
CA PRO A 149 -12.18 -10.70 -10.58
C PRO A 149 -11.05 -11.16 -9.63
N ILE A 150 -11.01 -10.61 -8.41
CA ILE A 150 -10.05 -10.96 -7.35
C ILE A 150 -10.79 -11.43 -6.09
N ASP A 151 -10.16 -12.30 -5.31
CA ASP A 151 -10.65 -12.74 -4.00
C ASP A 151 -10.35 -11.65 -2.96
N THR A 152 -11.37 -10.89 -2.58
CA THR A 152 -11.26 -9.76 -1.64
C THR A 152 -10.79 -10.19 -0.25
N VAL A 153 -10.95 -11.47 0.12
CA VAL A 153 -10.49 -12.02 1.41
C VAL A 153 -9.04 -12.51 1.30
N LYS A 154 -8.65 -13.20 0.22
CA LYS A 154 -7.34 -13.86 0.09
C LYS A 154 -6.28 -13.01 -0.61
N ASP A 155 -6.62 -12.32 -1.69
CA ASP A 155 -5.64 -11.70 -2.59
C ASP A 155 -5.13 -10.36 -2.06
N ILE A 156 -5.93 -9.70 -1.23
CA ILE A 156 -5.48 -8.49 -0.56
C ILE A 156 -4.60 -8.93 0.62
N PRO A 157 -3.36 -8.41 0.75
CA PRO A 157 -2.48 -8.81 1.83
C PRO A 157 -3.03 -8.35 3.19
N LEU A 158 -2.69 -9.10 4.23
CA LEU A 158 -2.92 -8.66 5.60
C LEU A 158 -1.76 -7.77 6.05
N ASN A 159 -2.09 -6.76 6.82
CA ASN A 159 -1.10 -5.82 7.32
C ASN A 159 -0.31 -6.46 8.49
N TYR A 160 0.95 -6.78 8.24
CA TYR A 160 1.89 -7.33 9.22
C TYR A 160 2.00 -6.48 10.49
N MET A 161 1.93 -5.14 10.39
CA MET A 161 1.96 -4.25 11.55
C MET A 161 0.83 -4.55 12.53
N HIS A 162 -0.41 -4.72 12.03
CA HIS A 162 -1.56 -4.95 12.89
C HIS A 162 -1.65 -6.40 13.37
N LEU A 163 -1.19 -7.37 12.58
CA LEU A 163 -1.26 -8.78 12.95
C LEU A 163 -0.16 -9.21 13.91
N VAL A 164 1.07 -8.76 13.69
CA VAL A 164 2.25 -9.29 14.42
C VAL A 164 2.78 -8.25 15.40
N LEU A 165 3.03 -7.02 14.94
CA LEU A 165 3.72 -6.02 15.76
C LEU A 165 2.80 -5.37 16.81
N LEU A 166 1.49 -5.28 16.53
CA LEU A 166 0.48 -4.74 17.46
C LEU A 166 -0.47 -5.82 18.00
N GLY A 167 -0.56 -6.97 17.33
CA GLY A 167 -1.54 -8.03 17.61
C GLY A 167 -1.02 -9.22 18.42
N VAL A 168 0.30 -9.47 18.43
CA VAL A 168 0.92 -10.58 19.18
C VAL A 168 1.63 -10.05 20.41
N VAL A 169 1.05 -10.31 21.59
CA VAL A 169 1.77 -10.53 22.86
C VAL A 169 1.06 -11.70 23.53
#